data_AF-A0A3M1JGU7-F1
#
_entry.id   AF-A0A3M1JGU7-F1
#
_cell.length_a   1.000
_cell.length_b   1.000
_cell.length_c   1.000
_cell.angle_alpha   90.00
_cell.angle_beta   90.00
_cell.angle_gamma   90.00
#
_symmetry.space_group_name_H-M   'P 1'
#
loop_
_entity.id
_entity.type
_entity.pdbx_description
1 polymer ?
#
loop_
_entity_poly.entity_id
_entity_poly.type
_entity_poly.pdbx_seq_one_letter_code
_entity_poly.pdbx_strand_id
1 'polypeptide(L)'
;MEGMKEQKMNRKHDSGKNVPAIIGVDPGTTVAYAVLYIGKGGIAGITADSFKNEGIESLVARITGRSFPVLVACDKKRAPQKVSWLARKLGTAVFLPKEDLKVLEKKKAVEECKADVSNDHERDALASALYAYRKMRSIIESTFSEIDKTEKKGRKGGTLKAAEILKSVLKDENYDAKHAVALSEKEERAIMRKKKEEKTGRPAKQSPEEENVILREKIVALKEKLSRAEDYIAQLKNEIRNLKRRTAENQKGDSGLRHEEKDEKGKSREAALLKRKLRKAGKELSEIIRRWSSMKDDFALAKKIDNLSWKEFERARKKLGITKGDVLIVKDASKVSGRTLEEISKKSIIVAVAGDSKKMLSGSVLTVPEKSLGGIDLKEVRIVSRKRIEKAREASLDEKKLARIISDYKRKRKEEVSA
;
A
#
# COMPACT_ATOMS: atom_id res chain seq x y z
N MET A 1 57.60 -17.27 -6.52
CA MET A 1 56.65 -16.43 -5.76
C MET A 1 55.63 -15.88 -6.73
N GLU A 2 54.74 -16.77 -7.15
CA GLU A 2 53.58 -16.48 -7.99
C GLU A 2 52.45 -15.89 -7.15
N GLY A 3 51.60 -15.06 -7.76
CA GLY A 3 50.21 -14.96 -7.33
C GLY A 3 49.65 -13.58 -6.97
N MET A 4 50.04 -12.50 -7.65
CA MET A 4 49.23 -11.27 -7.70
C MET A 4 48.84 -10.96 -9.16
N LYS A 5 48.00 -11.82 -9.74
CA LYS A 5 47.26 -11.47 -10.97
C LYS A 5 45.96 -10.78 -10.59
N GLU A 6 45.95 -9.46 -10.73
CA GLU A 6 45.09 -8.79 -11.71
C GLU A 6 43.69 -9.43 -11.86
N GLN A 7 42.78 -9.12 -10.93
CA GLN A 7 41.35 -9.37 -11.13
C GLN A 7 40.64 -8.05 -11.38
N LYS A 8 40.40 -7.81 -12.67
CA LYS A 8 39.44 -6.86 -13.27
C LYS A 8 38.27 -6.54 -12.32
N MET A 9 38.24 -5.31 -11.78
CA MET A 9 37.04 -4.69 -11.18
C MET A 9 36.04 -4.28 -12.28
N ASN A 10 35.65 -5.24 -13.11
CA ASN A 10 34.44 -5.14 -13.93
C ASN A 10 33.60 -6.41 -13.71
N ARG A 11 33.42 -6.77 -12.45
CA ARG A 11 32.40 -7.75 -12.09
C ARG A 11 31.08 -7.02 -12.19
N LYS A 12 30.31 -7.32 -13.25
CA LYS A 12 28.85 -7.26 -13.21
C LYS A 12 28.42 -8.12 -12.01
N HIS A 13 28.44 -7.52 -10.83
CA HIS A 13 28.06 -8.21 -9.61
C HIS A 13 26.57 -8.44 -9.70
N ASP A 14 26.19 -9.69 -9.49
CA ASP A 14 24.84 -10.18 -9.30
C ASP A 14 24.22 -9.46 -8.09
N SER A 15 23.83 -8.19 -8.28
CA SER A 15 23.37 -7.30 -7.22
C SER A 15 21.92 -7.64 -6.91
N GLY A 16 21.74 -8.70 -6.13
CA GLY A 16 20.45 -9.06 -5.57
C GLY A 16 19.86 -7.89 -4.77
N LYS A 17 18.52 -7.81 -4.74
CA LYS A 17 17.73 -6.83 -3.96
C LYS A 17 18.04 -6.75 -2.46
N ASN A 18 18.94 -7.61 -1.96
CA ASN A 18 19.18 -7.89 -0.55
C ASN A 18 20.59 -7.47 -0.07
N VAL A 19 21.41 -6.84 -0.91
CA VAL A 19 22.76 -6.40 -0.52
C VAL A 19 22.68 -5.08 0.24
N PRO A 20 23.20 -4.97 1.48
CA PRO A 20 23.17 -3.72 2.24
C PRO A 20 23.94 -2.63 1.49
N ALA A 21 23.37 -1.42 1.46
CA ALA A 21 24.00 -0.30 0.76
C ALA A 21 23.83 1.04 1.48
N ILE A 22 24.89 1.86 1.42
CA ILE A 22 24.85 3.28 1.77
C ILE A 22 24.57 4.07 0.49
N ILE A 23 23.60 4.96 0.55
CA ILE A 23 23.17 5.78 -0.58
C ILE A 23 23.67 7.20 -0.38
N GLY A 24 24.54 7.68 -1.25
CA GLY A 24 24.93 9.08 -1.30
C GLY A 24 24.04 9.84 -2.27
N VAL A 25 23.66 11.08 -1.92
CA VAL A 25 22.75 11.89 -2.75
C VAL A 25 23.24 13.33 -2.81
N ASP A 26 23.30 13.87 -4.03
CA ASP A 26 23.46 15.30 -4.28
C ASP A 26 22.11 15.89 -4.77
N PRO A 27 21.37 16.62 -3.92
CA PRO A 27 20.07 17.16 -4.25
C PRO A 27 20.17 18.52 -4.97
N GLY A 28 20.36 18.49 -6.30
CA GLY A 28 20.41 19.67 -7.16
C GLY A 28 19.23 19.84 -8.13
N THR A 29 19.45 20.65 -9.17
CA THR A 29 18.64 20.68 -10.40
C THR A 29 18.80 19.37 -11.18
N THR A 30 20.04 18.89 -11.24
CA THR A 30 20.38 17.48 -11.54
C THR A 30 20.41 16.75 -10.20
N VAL A 31 19.67 15.65 -10.08
CA VAL A 31 19.77 14.78 -8.91
C VAL A 31 20.77 13.68 -9.24
N ALA A 32 21.85 13.61 -8.48
CA ALA A 32 22.80 12.51 -8.58
C ALA A 32 22.72 11.63 -7.33
N TYR A 33 22.96 10.34 -7.53
CA TYR A 33 23.03 9.38 -6.45
C TYR A 33 24.17 8.39 -6.67
N ALA A 34 24.68 7.87 -5.56
CA ALA A 34 25.64 6.79 -5.55
C ALA A 34 25.16 5.68 -4.61
N VAL A 35 25.35 4.43 -5.01
CA VAL A 35 25.06 3.23 -4.22
C VAL A 35 26.38 2.57 -3.89
N LEU A 36 26.72 2.56 -2.60
CA LEU A 36 27.88 1.89 -2.06
C LEU A 36 27.45 0.57 -1.44
N TYR A 37 27.71 -0.53 -2.14
CA TYR A 37 27.38 -1.88 -1.68
C TYR A 37 28.35 -2.32 -0.61
N ILE A 38 27.82 -2.86 0.49
CA ILE A 38 28.61 -3.29 1.63
C ILE A 38 28.59 -4.82 1.70
N GLY A 39 29.76 -5.39 1.97
CA GLY A 39 29.93 -6.80 2.32
C GLY A 39 30.85 -6.99 3.52
N LYS A 40 31.12 -8.25 3.83
CA LYS A 40 31.96 -8.69 4.96
C LYS A 40 33.38 -8.11 4.94
N GLY A 41 33.95 -7.88 3.76
CA GLY A 41 35.29 -7.31 3.57
C GLY A 41 35.32 -5.80 3.36
N GLY A 42 34.20 -5.10 3.59
CA GLY A 42 34.07 -3.67 3.33
C GLY A 42 33.24 -3.37 2.07
N ILE A 43 33.73 -2.47 1.22
CA ILE A 43 33.01 -2.07 0.01
C ILE A 43 33.02 -3.22 -1.01
N ALA A 44 31.84 -3.72 -1.36
CA ALA A 44 31.63 -4.81 -2.31
C ALA A 44 31.36 -4.33 -3.74
N GLY A 45 31.01 -3.05 -3.91
CA GLY A 45 30.74 -2.47 -5.22
C GLY A 45 30.28 -1.02 -5.11
N ILE A 46 30.41 -0.28 -6.21
CA ILE A 46 30.01 1.11 -6.32
C ILE A 46 29.23 1.27 -7.63
N THR A 47 28.13 2.00 -7.58
CA THR A 47 27.47 2.53 -8.77
C THR A 47 27.10 3.98 -8.53
N ALA A 48 27.18 4.83 -9.55
CA ALA A 48 26.71 6.20 -9.51
C ALA A 48 25.92 6.50 -10.78
N ASP A 49 24.92 7.35 -10.68
CA ASP A 49 24.09 7.77 -11.80
C ASP A 49 23.44 9.12 -11.47
N SER A 50 23.03 9.85 -12.49
CA SER A 50 22.40 11.15 -12.36
C SER A 50 21.32 11.37 -13.40
N PHE A 51 20.31 12.17 -13.04
CA PHE A 51 19.19 12.43 -13.94
C PHE A 51 18.62 13.84 -13.73
N LYS A 52 17.98 14.33 -14.79
CA LYS A 52 17.23 15.59 -14.80
C LYS A 52 15.74 15.28 -14.88
N ASN A 53 14.93 16.04 -14.15
CA ASN A 53 13.46 15.98 -14.20
C ASN A 53 12.79 14.64 -13.86
N GLU A 54 13.49 13.67 -13.23
CA GLU A 54 12.81 12.49 -12.67
C GLU A 54 12.34 12.69 -11.22
N GLY A 55 11.22 12.05 -10.89
CA GLY A 55 10.66 12.06 -9.54
C GLY A 55 11.40 11.11 -8.60
N ILE A 56 11.27 11.37 -7.30
CA ILE A 56 11.90 10.58 -6.22
C ILE A 56 11.45 9.12 -6.23
N GLU A 57 10.26 8.80 -6.76
CA GLU A 57 9.81 7.42 -6.94
C GLU A 57 10.69 6.61 -7.90
N SER A 58 11.18 7.24 -8.98
CA SER A 58 12.10 6.58 -9.92
C SER A 58 13.42 6.27 -9.23
N LEU A 59 13.95 7.24 -8.48
CA LEU A 59 15.16 7.08 -7.67
C LEU A 59 15.02 5.93 -6.65
N VAL A 60 13.91 5.89 -5.91
CA VAL A 60 13.61 4.80 -4.96
C VAL A 60 13.59 3.45 -5.68
N ALA A 61 12.90 3.35 -6.82
CA ALA A 61 12.82 2.11 -7.58
C ALA A 61 14.20 1.65 -8.10
N ARG A 62 15.02 2.56 -8.62
CA ARG A 62 16.39 2.27 -9.09
C ARG A 62 17.28 1.75 -7.97
N ILE A 63 17.23 2.39 -6.80
CA ILE A 63 18.01 2.03 -5.62
C ILE A 63 17.56 0.65 -5.09
N THR A 64 16.26 0.50 -4.75
CA THR A 64 15.72 -0.73 -4.14
C THR A 64 15.69 -1.92 -5.11
N GLY A 65 15.71 -1.66 -6.41
CA GLY A 65 15.75 -2.70 -7.43
C GLY A 65 17.05 -3.50 -7.43
N ARG A 66 18.13 -2.92 -6.89
CA ARG A 66 19.48 -3.49 -6.93
C ARG A 66 20.18 -3.54 -5.57
N SER A 67 19.60 -2.96 -4.52
CA SER A 67 20.23 -2.83 -3.21
C SER A 67 19.19 -2.84 -2.09
N PHE A 68 19.65 -3.09 -0.87
CA PHE A 68 18.92 -2.91 0.37
C PHE A 68 19.49 -1.69 1.12
N PRO A 69 18.84 -0.50 1.02
CA PRO A 69 19.37 0.69 1.64
C PRO A 69 19.34 0.58 3.16
N VAL A 70 20.48 0.86 3.79
CA VAL A 70 20.65 0.91 5.25
C VAL A 70 20.86 2.34 5.76
N LEU A 71 21.42 3.22 4.92
CA LEU A 71 21.74 4.60 5.27
C LEU A 71 21.68 5.50 4.04
N VAL A 72 21.23 6.75 4.21
CA VAL A 72 21.30 7.79 3.18
C VAL A 72 22.24 8.90 3.66
N ALA A 73 23.10 9.43 2.82
CA ALA A 73 24.08 10.46 3.16
C ALA A 73 24.04 11.63 2.15
N CYS A 74 24.36 12.83 2.63
CA CYS A 74 24.60 14.01 1.79
C CYS A 74 25.79 14.81 2.29
N ASP A 75 26.32 15.70 1.46
CA ASP A 75 27.51 16.50 1.74
C ASP A 75 27.24 17.71 2.65
N LYS A 76 25.97 17.99 2.98
CA LYS A 76 25.54 19.12 3.79
C LYS A 76 25.38 18.78 5.27
N LYS A 77 25.79 19.70 6.14
CA LYS A 77 25.59 19.63 7.61
C LYS A 77 24.11 19.49 8.01
N ARG A 78 23.21 20.11 7.24
CA ARG A 78 21.77 20.02 7.43
C ARG A 78 21.16 19.28 6.24
N ALA A 79 20.35 18.24 6.52
CA ALA A 79 19.71 17.44 5.50
C ALA A 79 18.79 18.31 4.61
N PRO A 80 19.02 18.38 3.30
CA PRO A 80 18.09 18.98 2.37
C PRO A 80 16.75 18.21 2.38
N GLN A 81 15.62 18.90 2.16
CA GLN A 81 14.29 18.30 2.26
C GLN A 81 14.12 17.04 1.37
N LYS A 82 14.69 17.08 0.15
CA LYS A 82 14.67 15.94 -0.79
C LYS A 82 15.38 14.70 -0.22
N VAL A 83 16.50 14.90 0.48
CA VAL A 83 17.29 13.81 1.10
C VAL A 83 16.52 13.20 2.27
N SER A 84 15.95 14.04 3.14
CA SER A 84 15.09 13.60 4.25
C SER A 84 13.87 12.83 3.77
N TRP A 85 13.26 13.25 2.66
CA TRP A 85 12.12 12.55 2.09
C TRP A 85 12.51 11.20 1.47
N LEU A 86 13.65 11.14 0.77
CA LEU A 86 14.17 9.89 0.22
C LEU A 86 14.47 8.87 1.34
N ALA A 87 15.17 9.28 2.41
CA ALA A 87 15.48 8.40 3.53
C ALA A 87 14.22 7.85 4.20
N ARG A 88 13.17 8.68 4.37
CA ARG A 88 11.86 8.23 4.84
C ARG A 88 11.21 7.19 3.92
N LYS A 89 11.30 7.38 2.59
CA LYS A 89 10.76 6.42 1.60
C LYS A 89 11.52 5.10 1.59
N LEU A 90 12.85 5.14 1.76
CA LEU A 90 13.70 3.95 1.88
C LEU A 90 13.62 3.32 3.27
N GLY A 91 13.04 4.03 4.23
CA GLY A 91 12.95 3.63 5.63
C GLY A 91 14.34 3.53 6.27
N THR A 92 15.25 4.44 5.99
CA THR A 92 16.62 4.49 6.54
C THR A 92 16.85 5.79 7.32
N ALA A 93 17.93 5.84 8.11
CA ALA A 93 18.41 7.09 8.68
C ALA A 93 19.11 7.97 7.63
N VAL A 94 19.27 9.27 7.97
CA VAL A 94 20.11 10.20 7.21
C VAL A 94 21.40 10.43 8.00
N PHE A 95 22.54 10.16 7.38
CA PHE A 95 23.85 10.54 7.89
C PHE A 95 24.22 11.93 7.38
N LEU A 96 24.61 12.82 8.31
CA LEU A 96 25.05 14.18 8.01
C LEU A 96 26.46 14.41 8.56
N PRO A 97 27.36 15.06 7.81
CA PRO A 97 28.65 15.48 8.33
C PRO A 97 28.49 16.59 9.38
N LYS A 98 29.50 16.75 10.26
CA LYS A 98 29.51 17.80 11.28
C LYS A 98 29.54 19.22 10.67
N GLU A 99 30.13 19.32 9.48
CA GLU A 99 30.26 20.51 8.65
C GLU A 99 30.09 20.11 7.19
N ASP A 100 29.80 21.06 6.31
CA ASP A 100 29.71 20.78 4.87
C ASP A 100 31.04 20.21 4.34
N LEU A 101 30.97 19.13 3.56
CA LEU A 101 32.18 18.51 3.01
C LEU A 101 32.88 19.45 2.05
N LYS A 102 34.18 19.66 2.26
CA LYS A 102 34.98 20.54 1.40
C LYS A 102 35.21 19.88 0.05
N VAL A 103 35.29 20.68 -1.02
CA VAL A 103 35.53 20.19 -2.38
C VAL A 103 36.78 19.31 -2.47
N LEU A 104 37.86 19.66 -1.77
CA LEU A 104 39.09 18.87 -1.73
C LEU A 104 38.90 17.50 -1.05
N GLU A 105 38.09 17.42 0.00
CA GLU A 105 37.79 16.17 0.70
C GLU A 105 36.95 15.25 -0.16
N LYS A 106 35.99 15.82 -0.91
CA LYS A 106 35.17 15.08 -1.87
C LYS A 106 36.01 14.47 -3.01
N LYS A 107 36.93 15.25 -3.59
CA LYS A 107 37.84 14.78 -4.65
C LYS A 107 38.74 13.64 -4.17
N LYS A 108 39.44 13.82 -3.03
CA LYS A 108 40.33 12.79 -2.47
C LYS A 108 39.60 11.48 -2.18
N ALA A 109 38.40 11.56 -1.59
CA ALA A 109 37.62 10.37 -1.25
C ALA A 109 37.27 9.52 -2.49
N VAL A 110 36.94 10.16 -3.61
CA VAL A 110 36.57 9.46 -4.85
C VAL A 110 37.80 8.93 -5.59
N GLU A 111 38.90 9.69 -5.64
CA GLU A 111 40.16 9.27 -6.28
C GLU A 111 40.73 7.98 -5.67
N GLU A 112 40.63 7.83 -4.35
CA GLU A 112 41.06 6.62 -3.63
C GLU A 112 40.27 5.35 -4.06
N CYS A 113 39.05 5.50 -4.58
CA CYS A 113 38.14 4.38 -4.89
C CYS A 113 38.14 3.96 -6.36
N LYS A 114 38.79 4.71 -7.27
CA LYS A 114 38.81 4.48 -8.73
C LYS A 114 37.43 4.14 -9.33
N ALA A 115 36.37 4.74 -8.81
CA ALA A 115 35.01 4.51 -9.28
C ALA A 115 34.73 5.30 -10.56
N ASP A 116 33.95 4.72 -11.46
CA ASP A 116 33.51 5.39 -12.69
C ASP A 116 32.40 6.41 -12.33
N VAL A 117 32.72 7.69 -12.43
CA VAL A 117 31.80 8.82 -12.19
C VAL A 117 31.85 9.74 -13.41
N SER A 118 30.68 10.06 -13.96
CA SER A 118 30.59 10.78 -15.23
C SER A 118 30.58 12.30 -15.07
N ASN A 119 30.24 12.80 -13.88
CA ASN A 119 30.15 14.24 -13.61
C ASN A 119 30.39 14.58 -12.13
N ASP A 120 30.50 15.88 -11.85
CA ASP A 120 30.79 16.39 -10.51
C ASP A 120 29.65 16.13 -9.50
N HIS A 121 28.40 16.04 -9.94
CA HIS A 121 27.28 15.69 -9.05
C HIS A 121 27.34 14.23 -8.61
N GLU A 122 27.66 13.31 -9.52
CA GLU A 122 27.90 11.90 -9.20
C GLU A 122 29.09 11.72 -8.26
N ARG A 123 30.15 12.51 -8.47
CA ARG A 123 31.32 12.58 -7.57
C ARG A 123 30.92 13.03 -6.17
N ASP A 124 30.11 14.07 -6.05
CA ASP A 124 29.65 14.60 -4.76
C ASP A 124 28.72 13.63 -4.03
N ALA A 125 27.82 12.97 -4.77
CA ALA A 125 26.99 11.89 -4.23
C ALA A 125 27.86 10.73 -3.73
N LEU A 126 28.84 10.28 -4.51
CA LEU A 126 29.74 9.20 -4.11
C LEU A 126 30.60 9.58 -2.90
N ALA A 127 31.14 10.79 -2.87
CA ALA A 127 31.90 11.31 -1.73
C ALA A 127 31.08 11.28 -0.45
N SER A 128 29.80 11.65 -0.51
CA SER A 128 28.87 11.59 0.62
C SER A 128 28.70 10.15 1.15
N ALA A 129 28.52 9.18 0.26
CA ALA A 129 28.39 7.77 0.62
C ALA A 129 29.68 7.22 1.27
N LEU A 130 30.84 7.53 0.69
CA LEU A 130 32.15 7.11 1.19
C LEU A 130 32.48 7.74 2.54
N TYR A 131 32.14 9.01 2.73
CA TYR A 131 32.33 9.70 3.99
C TYR A 131 31.49 9.05 5.10
N ALA A 132 30.21 8.77 4.83
CA ALA A 132 29.34 8.04 5.75
C ALA A 132 29.88 6.64 6.06
N TYR A 133 30.34 5.89 5.05
CA TYR A 133 30.96 4.58 5.23
C TYR A 133 32.18 4.63 6.14
N ARG A 134 33.11 5.58 5.92
CA ARG A 134 34.30 5.75 6.77
C ARG A 134 33.96 6.00 8.22
N LYS A 135 32.88 6.76 8.49
CA LYS A 135 32.42 7.05 9.86
C LYS A 135 31.68 5.87 10.50
N MET A 136 30.96 5.07 9.71
CA MET A 136 30.18 3.93 10.18
C MET A 136 30.94 2.59 10.08
N ARG A 137 32.19 2.60 9.62
CA ARG A 137 32.99 1.41 9.33
C ARG A 137 33.07 0.44 10.50
N SER A 138 33.33 0.95 11.71
CA SER A 138 33.44 0.13 12.92
C SER A 138 32.13 -0.63 13.23
N ILE A 139 30.99 0.07 13.15
CA ILE A 139 29.66 -0.52 13.36
C ILE A 139 29.37 -1.57 12.28
N ILE A 140 29.70 -1.26 11.03
CA ILE A 140 29.50 -2.16 9.89
C ILE A 140 30.33 -3.44 10.08
N GLU A 141 31.64 -3.32 10.31
CA GLU A 141 32.54 -4.45 10.50
C GLU A 141 32.17 -5.29 11.73
N SER A 142 31.80 -4.65 12.84
CA SER A 142 31.31 -5.34 14.04
C SER A 142 30.04 -6.13 13.75
N THR A 143 29.08 -5.55 13.03
CA THR A 143 27.83 -6.23 12.66
C THR A 143 28.09 -7.47 11.81
N PHE A 144 28.94 -7.37 10.77
CA PHE A 144 29.30 -8.53 9.95
C PHE A 144 30.04 -9.60 10.75
N SER A 145 30.96 -9.20 11.64
CA SER A 145 31.72 -10.11 12.50
C SER A 145 30.81 -10.89 13.47
N GLU A 146 29.84 -10.23 14.10
CA GLU A 146 28.88 -10.90 15.00
C GLU A 146 27.94 -11.85 14.25
N ILE A 147 27.55 -11.48 13.02
CA ILE A 147 26.76 -12.38 12.15
C ILE A 147 27.61 -13.59 11.72
N ASP A 148 28.87 -13.41 11.39
CA ASP A 148 29.75 -14.53 11.04
C ASP A 148 29.98 -15.51 12.18
N LYS A 149 30.13 -15.01 13.42
CA LYS A 149 30.24 -15.85 14.62
C LYS A 149 29.01 -16.73 14.81
N THR A 150 27.83 -16.20 14.49
CA THR A 150 26.55 -16.88 14.64
C THR A 150 26.24 -17.81 13.44
N GLU A 151 26.65 -17.45 12.23
CA GLU A 151 26.42 -18.20 10.99
C GLU A 151 27.36 -19.39 10.74
N LYS A 152 28.50 -19.50 11.43
CA LYS A 152 29.34 -20.72 11.44
C LYS A 152 28.57 -22.00 11.82
N LYS A 153 27.30 -21.88 12.23
CA LYS A 153 26.32 -22.97 12.45
C LYS A 153 25.44 -23.31 11.23
N GLY A 154 25.87 -23.00 9.99
CA GLY A 154 25.38 -23.65 8.77
C GLY A 154 24.15 -23.04 8.08
N ARG A 155 23.93 -21.72 8.14
CA ARG A 155 22.84 -21.05 7.39
C ARG A 155 23.37 -20.16 6.27
N LYS A 156 22.82 -20.34 5.06
CA LYS A 156 23.01 -19.41 3.93
C LYS A 156 21.95 -18.31 4.04
N GLY A 157 22.31 -17.16 4.63
CA GLY A 157 21.39 -16.01 4.80
C GLY A 157 22.03 -14.68 5.23
N GLY A 158 23.33 -14.65 5.53
CA GLY A 158 23.98 -13.56 6.28
C GLY A 158 23.89 -12.18 5.68
N THR A 159 23.85 -12.06 4.35
CA THR A 159 23.81 -10.74 3.69
C THR A 159 22.50 -9.99 3.95
N LEU A 160 21.36 -10.67 3.87
CA LEU A 160 20.06 -10.04 4.13
C LEU A 160 19.90 -9.74 5.63
N LYS A 161 20.31 -10.67 6.48
CA LYS A 161 20.31 -10.50 7.94
C LYS A 161 21.18 -9.32 8.36
N ALA A 162 22.38 -9.19 7.78
CA ALA A 162 23.24 -8.03 7.99
C ALA A 162 22.57 -6.74 7.55
N ALA A 163 21.85 -6.75 6.42
CA ALA A 163 21.15 -5.57 5.95
C ALA A 163 20.03 -5.11 6.89
N GLU A 164 19.24 -6.03 7.43
CA GLU A 164 18.17 -5.73 8.39
C GLU A 164 18.72 -5.20 9.72
N ILE A 165 19.77 -5.84 10.23
CA ILE A 165 20.43 -5.44 11.49
C ILE A 165 21.08 -4.07 11.32
N LEU A 166 21.87 -3.85 10.25
CA LEU A 166 22.49 -2.56 9.97
C LEU A 166 21.46 -1.44 9.84
N LYS A 167 20.35 -1.70 9.16
CA LYS A 167 19.26 -0.72 9.01
C LYS A 167 18.60 -0.35 10.34
N SER A 168 18.62 -1.26 11.32
CA SER A 168 18.05 -1.05 12.66
C SER A 168 19.06 -0.32 13.55
N VAL A 169 20.30 -0.79 13.58
CA VAL A 169 21.40 -0.18 14.34
C VAL A 169 21.69 1.25 13.90
N LEU A 170 21.71 1.51 12.59
CA LEU A 170 21.99 2.85 12.06
C LEU A 170 20.82 3.82 12.22
N LYS A 171 19.64 3.36 12.65
CA LYS A 171 18.49 4.21 12.97
C LYS A 171 18.44 4.63 14.44
N ASP A 172 18.91 3.78 15.34
CA ASP A 172 18.89 4.02 16.77
C ASP A 172 20.30 4.28 17.28
N GLU A 173 20.57 5.51 17.74
CA GLU A 173 21.88 5.89 18.28
C GLU A 173 22.29 5.08 19.54
N ASN A 174 21.33 4.37 20.17
CA ASN A 174 21.52 3.56 21.37
C ASN A 174 21.63 2.04 21.11
N TYR A 175 21.72 1.61 19.86
CA TYR A 175 21.69 0.17 19.52
C TYR A 175 23.09 -0.42 19.37
N ASP A 176 23.52 -1.26 20.33
CA ASP A 176 24.73 -2.09 20.18
C ASP A 176 24.47 -3.22 19.16
N ALA A 177 25.41 -3.40 18.21
CA ALA A 177 25.38 -4.46 17.22
C ALA A 177 25.22 -5.86 17.85
N LYS A 178 25.84 -6.12 19.02
CA LYS A 178 25.69 -7.39 19.74
C LYS A 178 24.25 -7.62 20.20
N HIS A 179 23.63 -6.59 20.76
CA HIS A 179 22.26 -6.65 21.25
C HIS A 179 21.27 -6.81 20.10
N ALA A 180 21.52 -6.16 18.97
CA ALA A 180 20.72 -6.26 17.75
C ALA A 180 20.73 -7.67 17.14
N VAL A 181 21.91 -8.28 17.04
CA VAL A 181 22.05 -9.66 16.54
C VAL A 181 21.37 -10.65 17.48
N ALA A 182 21.52 -10.49 18.80
CA ALA A 182 20.89 -11.35 19.80
C ALA A 182 19.34 -11.29 19.77
N LEU A 183 18.77 -10.08 19.59
CA LEU A 183 17.33 -9.90 19.44
C LEU A 183 16.80 -10.57 18.16
N SER A 184 17.49 -10.38 17.03
CA SER A 184 17.16 -11.02 15.76
C SER A 184 17.20 -12.56 15.88
N GLU A 185 18.19 -13.13 16.56
CA GLU A 185 18.22 -14.58 16.82
C GLU A 185 17.07 -15.05 17.71
N LYS A 186 16.70 -14.29 18.74
CA LYS A 186 15.60 -14.64 19.64
C LYS A 186 14.27 -14.67 18.90
N GLU A 187 14.04 -13.71 18.01
CA GLU A 187 12.88 -13.66 17.13
C GLU A 187 12.86 -14.82 16.13
N GLU A 188 13.98 -15.11 15.46
CA GLU A 188 14.10 -16.27 14.57
C GLU A 188 13.83 -17.60 15.30
N ARG A 189 14.37 -17.76 16.51
CA ARG A 189 14.14 -18.95 17.35
C ARG A 189 12.68 -19.06 17.79
N ALA A 190 12.02 -17.94 18.10
CA ALA A 190 10.58 -17.92 18.42
C ALA A 190 9.72 -18.30 17.21
N ILE A 191 10.07 -17.80 16.01
CA ILE A 191 9.38 -18.16 14.75
C ILE A 191 9.63 -19.64 14.40
N MET A 192 10.86 -20.13 14.57
CA MET A 192 11.17 -21.55 14.35
C MET A 192 10.52 -22.47 15.38
N ARG A 193 10.39 -22.05 16.65
CA ARG A 193 9.62 -22.79 17.67
C ARG A 193 8.16 -22.91 17.26
N LYS A 194 7.51 -21.80 16.88
CA LYS A 194 6.12 -21.81 16.36
C LYS A 194 5.97 -22.72 15.14
N LYS A 195 6.90 -22.65 14.18
CA LYS A 195 6.90 -23.52 12.98
C LYS A 195 7.20 -25.00 13.29
N LYS A 196 7.95 -25.29 14.34
CA LYS A 196 8.27 -26.67 14.76
C LYS A 196 7.12 -27.27 15.55
N GLU A 197 6.48 -26.47 16.41
CA GLU A 197 5.22 -26.77 17.09
C GLU A 197 4.08 -27.04 16.09
N GLU A 198 4.01 -26.28 14.98
CA GLU A 198 3.09 -26.54 13.85
C GLU A 198 3.40 -27.85 13.09
N LYS A 199 4.64 -28.36 13.14
CA LYS A 199 5.07 -29.56 12.39
C LYS A 199 5.10 -30.86 13.20
N THR A 200 5.14 -30.79 14.53
CA THR A 200 5.17 -31.98 15.41
C THR A 200 3.85 -32.28 16.11
N GLY A 201 2.84 -31.42 15.96
CA GLY A 201 1.48 -31.71 16.43
C GLY A 201 0.74 -32.61 15.44
N ARG A 202 0.32 -33.80 15.90
CA ARG A 202 -0.91 -34.46 15.42
C ARG A 202 -2.02 -33.40 15.26
N PRO A 203 -2.96 -33.54 14.31
CA PRO A 203 -3.98 -32.52 14.08
C PRO A 203 -4.89 -32.45 15.32
N ALA A 204 -4.53 -31.63 16.29
CA ALA A 204 -5.51 -31.05 17.18
C ALA A 204 -6.33 -30.16 16.25
N LYS A 205 -7.55 -30.60 15.93
CA LYS A 205 -8.61 -29.71 15.50
C LYS A 205 -8.65 -28.58 16.53
N GLN A 206 -7.99 -27.46 16.24
CA GLN A 206 -8.32 -26.20 16.89
C GLN A 206 -9.80 -26.01 16.59
N SER A 207 -10.59 -25.87 17.65
CA SER A 207 -12.01 -25.63 17.46
C SER A 207 -12.16 -24.42 16.54
N PRO A 208 -13.08 -24.44 15.55
CA PRO A 208 -13.44 -23.27 14.76
C PRO A 208 -13.74 -22.02 15.61
N GLU A 209 -14.04 -22.20 16.89
CA GLU A 209 -14.27 -21.15 17.88
C GLU A 209 -13.00 -20.36 18.23
N GLU A 210 -11.84 -20.99 18.39
CA GLU A 210 -10.58 -20.31 18.77
C GLU A 210 -10.03 -19.47 17.60
N GLU A 211 -10.11 -20.00 16.38
CA GLU A 211 -9.76 -19.25 15.17
C GLU A 211 -10.70 -18.06 14.96
N ASN A 212 -11.99 -18.22 15.28
CA ASN A 212 -12.95 -17.12 15.28
C ASN A 212 -12.62 -16.04 16.31
N VAL A 213 -12.13 -16.40 17.50
CA VAL A 213 -11.73 -15.42 18.52
C VAL A 213 -10.54 -14.60 18.04
N ILE A 214 -9.48 -15.25 17.54
CA ILE A 214 -8.28 -14.56 17.03
C ILE A 214 -8.61 -13.69 15.80
N LEU A 215 -9.49 -14.16 14.92
CA LEU A 215 -9.96 -13.38 13.77
C LEU A 215 -10.80 -12.18 14.19
N ARG A 216 -11.65 -12.33 15.22
CA ARG A 216 -12.43 -11.21 15.79
C ARG A 216 -11.53 -10.16 16.42
N GLU A 217 -10.51 -10.57 17.18
CA GLU A 217 -9.52 -9.65 17.76
C GLU A 217 -8.74 -8.90 16.67
N LYS A 218 -8.31 -9.60 15.62
CA LYS A 218 -7.65 -8.96 14.46
C LYS A 218 -8.57 -7.98 13.74
N ILE A 219 -9.87 -8.29 13.60
CA ILE A 219 -10.86 -7.39 13.01
C ILE A 219 -11.02 -6.13 13.86
N VAL A 220 -11.08 -6.25 15.20
CA VAL A 220 -11.15 -5.10 16.11
C VAL A 220 -9.90 -4.23 15.99
N ALA A 221 -8.71 -4.83 16.05
CA ALA A 221 -7.45 -4.11 15.90
C ALA A 221 -7.32 -3.41 14.54
N LEU A 222 -7.80 -4.04 13.46
CA LEU A 222 -7.81 -3.43 12.12
C LEU A 222 -8.83 -2.29 12.03
N LYS A 223 -9.99 -2.41 12.69
CA LYS A 223 -10.98 -1.32 12.77
C LYS A 223 -10.45 -0.12 13.52
N GLU A 224 -9.75 -0.32 14.63
CA GLU A 224 -9.10 0.77 15.38
C GLU A 224 -8.04 1.48 14.52
N LYS A 225 -7.22 0.71 13.79
CA LYS A 225 -6.24 1.29 12.86
C LYS A 225 -6.91 2.06 11.73
N LEU A 226 -8.04 1.57 11.21
CA LEU A 226 -8.81 2.25 10.18
C LEU A 226 -9.37 3.57 10.72
N SER A 227 -9.96 3.57 11.92
CA SER A 227 -10.48 4.77 12.57
C SER A 227 -9.38 5.81 12.76
N ARG A 228 -8.23 5.43 13.33
CA ARG A 228 -7.09 6.34 13.51
C ARG A 228 -6.59 6.92 12.20
N ALA A 229 -6.56 6.12 11.13
CA ALA A 229 -6.18 6.58 9.81
C ALA A 229 -7.21 7.57 9.23
N GLU A 230 -8.51 7.33 9.44
CA GLU A 230 -9.59 8.23 9.02
C GLU A 230 -9.54 9.56 9.78
N ASP A 231 -9.29 9.52 11.10
CA ASP A 231 -9.11 10.70 11.95
C ASP A 231 -7.91 11.54 11.49
N TYR A 232 -6.78 10.88 11.21
CA TYR A 232 -5.59 11.55 10.69
C TYR A 232 -5.83 12.19 9.31
N ILE A 233 -6.58 11.52 8.43
CA ILE A 233 -6.99 12.11 7.15
C ILE A 233 -7.90 13.32 7.36
N ALA A 234 -8.80 13.27 8.34
CA ALA A 234 -9.67 14.41 8.67
C ALA A 234 -8.85 15.61 9.19
N GLN A 235 -7.88 15.36 10.07
CA GLN A 235 -6.95 16.39 10.56
C GLN A 235 -6.16 17.03 9.42
N LEU A 236 -5.54 16.23 8.55
CA LEU A 236 -4.79 16.74 7.40
C LEU A 236 -5.68 17.55 6.44
N LYS A 237 -6.94 17.14 6.24
CA LYS A 237 -7.90 17.91 5.42
C LYS A 237 -8.24 19.26 6.06
N ASN A 238 -8.33 19.34 7.38
CA ASN A 238 -8.53 20.59 8.10
C ASN A 238 -7.30 21.48 8.01
N GLU A 239 -6.12 20.91 8.14
CA GLU A 239 -4.86 21.65 8.01
C GLU A 239 -4.68 22.21 6.60
N ILE A 240 -4.99 21.41 5.56
CA ILE A 240 -5.02 21.89 4.17
C ILE A 240 -6.04 23.02 3.99
N ARG A 241 -7.24 22.91 4.59
CA ARG A 241 -8.24 23.99 4.54
C ARG A 241 -7.74 25.26 5.21
N ASN A 242 -7.10 25.14 6.37
CA ASN A 242 -6.55 26.27 7.10
C ASN A 242 -5.39 26.92 6.35
N LEU A 243 -4.49 26.12 5.77
CA LEU A 243 -3.42 26.61 4.90
C LEU A 243 -3.98 27.32 3.68
N LYS A 244 -5.02 26.76 3.03
CA LYS A 244 -5.71 27.41 1.91
C LYS A 244 -6.36 28.74 2.30
N ARG A 245 -6.93 28.81 3.50
CA ARG A 245 -7.51 30.04 4.04
C ARG A 245 -6.42 31.09 4.29
N ARG A 246 -5.30 30.68 4.90
CA ARG A 246 -4.12 31.54 5.11
C ARG A 246 -3.49 32.00 3.80
N THR A 247 -3.42 31.17 2.77
CA THR A 247 -2.96 31.59 1.44
C THR A 247 -3.94 32.54 0.75
N ALA A 248 -5.25 32.35 0.93
CA ALA A 248 -6.26 33.26 0.40
C ALA A 248 -6.28 34.61 1.15
N GLU A 249 -6.01 34.59 2.46
CA GLU A 249 -5.82 35.78 3.30
C GLU A 249 -4.52 36.51 2.94
N ASN A 250 -3.42 35.77 2.69
CA ASN A 250 -2.14 36.33 2.26
C ASN A 250 -2.13 36.82 0.79
N GLN A 251 -3.04 36.34 -0.08
CA GLN A 251 -3.18 36.79 -1.47
C GLN A 251 -3.77 38.22 -1.61
N LYS A 252 -4.17 38.86 -0.51
CA LYS A 252 -4.48 40.31 -0.48
C LYS A 252 -3.26 41.17 -0.12
N GLY A 253 -2.12 40.56 0.21
CA GLY A 253 -0.83 41.22 0.43
C GLY A 253 0.11 40.91 -0.72
N ASP A 254 0.57 41.96 -1.39
CA ASP A 254 1.36 41.95 -2.62
C ASP A 254 2.72 41.22 -2.50
N SER A 255 3.24 40.76 -3.65
CA SER A 255 4.62 40.34 -3.97
C SER A 255 5.13 38.93 -3.56
N GLY A 256 4.65 37.88 -4.25
CA GLY A 256 5.24 36.51 -4.15
C GLY A 256 5.10 35.59 -5.38
N LEU A 257 4.62 36.11 -6.52
CA LEU A 257 3.97 35.34 -7.59
C LEU A 257 4.85 34.44 -8.49
N ARG A 258 6.12 34.15 -8.16
CA ARG A 258 7.00 33.36 -9.07
C ARG A 258 7.52 32.03 -8.52
N HIS A 259 7.27 31.69 -7.25
CA HIS A 259 7.67 30.37 -6.70
C HIS A 259 6.48 29.45 -6.39
N GLU A 260 5.28 30.00 -6.13
CA GLU A 260 4.14 29.20 -5.69
C GLU A 260 3.37 28.50 -6.83
N GLU A 261 3.39 29.04 -8.06
CA GLU A 261 2.78 28.38 -9.23
C GLU A 261 3.42 27.01 -9.56
N LYS A 262 4.71 26.83 -9.25
CA LYS A 262 5.41 25.57 -9.47
C LYS A 262 5.02 24.51 -8.45
N ASP A 263 4.79 24.90 -7.20
CA ASP A 263 4.37 24.01 -6.13
C ASP A 263 2.91 23.59 -6.26
N GLU A 264 2.02 24.47 -6.74
CA GLU A 264 0.64 24.11 -7.06
C GLU A 264 0.55 23.13 -8.23
N LYS A 265 1.33 23.34 -9.30
CA LYS A 265 1.40 22.40 -10.43
C LYS A 265 1.99 21.04 -10.00
N GLY A 266 2.97 21.03 -9.09
CA GLY A 266 3.54 19.81 -8.50
C GLY A 266 2.53 19.02 -7.68
N LYS A 267 1.86 19.67 -6.72
CA LYS A 267 0.83 19.06 -5.86
C LYS A 267 -0.39 18.59 -6.67
N SER A 268 -0.77 19.33 -7.72
CA SER A 268 -1.86 18.94 -8.63
C SER A 268 -1.52 17.68 -9.44
N ARG A 269 -0.27 17.54 -9.89
CA ARG A 269 0.22 16.33 -10.57
C ARG A 269 0.28 15.11 -9.63
N GLU A 270 0.73 15.31 -8.40
CA GLU A 270 0.78 14.24 -7.39
C GLU A 270 -0.63 13.77 -7.01
N ALA A 271 -1.57 14.70 -6.84
CA ALA A 271 -2.98 14.39 -6.62
C ALA A 271 -3.58 13.59 -7.79
N ALA A 272 -3.27 13.96 -9.03
CA ALA A 272 -3.70 13.22 -10.22
C ALA A 272 -3.12 11.79 -10.26
N LEU A 273 -1.84 11.64 -9.91
CA LEU A 273 -1.15 10.35 -9.87
C LEU A 273 -1.71 9.43 -8.78
N LEU A 274 -1.94 9.95 -7.58
CA LEU A 274 -2.58 9.24 -6.47
C LEU A 274 -4.00 8.80 -6.84
N LYS A 275 -4.78 9.67 -7.50
CA LYS A 275 -6.13 9.34 -8.00
C LYS A 275 -6.07 8.21 -9.03
N ARG A 276 -5.05 8.19 -9.89
CA ARG A 276 -4.81 7.11 -10.87
C ARG A 276 -4.41 5.80 -10.19
N LYS A 277 -3.54 5.84 -9.18
CA LYS A 277 -3.12 4.68 -8.38
C LYS A 277 -4.31 4.08 -7.61
N LEU A 278 -5.12 4.92 -6.97
CA LEU A 278 -6.34 4.51 -6.28
C LEU A 278 -7.33 3.83 -7.24
N ARG A 279 -7.47 4.36 -8.46
CA ARG A 279 -8.32 3.75 -9.50
C ARG A 279 -7.80 2.39 -9.96
N LYS A 280 -6.48 2.21 -10.06
CA LYS A 280 -5.86 0.92 -10.40
C LYS A 280 -6.04 -0.11 -9.27
N ALA A 281 -5.71 0.27 -8.04
CA ALA A 281 -5.88 -0.60 -6.86
C ALA A 281 -7.36 -1.00 -6.66
N GLY A 282 -8.31 -0.08 -6.90
CA GLY A 282 -9.74 -0.40 -6.84
C GLY A 282 -10.18 -1.40 -7.92
N LYS A 283 -9.58 -1.32 -9.13
CA LYS A 283 -9.82 -2.31 -10.20
C LYS A 283 -9.24 -3.68 -9.85
N GLU A 284 -8.00 -3.71 -9.37
CA GLU A 284 -7.32 -4.95 -8.93
C GLU A 284 -8.08 -5.61 -7.78
N LEU A 285 -8.52 -4.84 -6.78
CA LEU A 285 -9.35 -5.34 -5.69
C LEU A 285 -10.67 -5.90 -6.21
N SER A 286 -11.33 -5.20 -7.14
CA SER A 286 -12.57 -5.69 -7.76
C SER A 286 -12.35 -7.00 -8.52
N GLU A 287 -11.20 -7.14 -9.19
CA GLU A 287 -10.83 -8.35 -9.93
C GLU A 287 -10.49 -9.51 -8.99
N ILE A 288 -9.76 -9.25 -7.90
CA ILE A 288 -9.45 -10.23 -6.86
C ILE A 288 -10.74 -10.70 -6.18
N ILE A 289 -11.64 -9.78 -5.81
CA ILE A 289 -12.94 -10.12 -5.22
C ILE A 289 -13.78 -10.92 -6.22
N ARG A 290 -13.79 -10.58 -7.52
CA ARG A 290 -14.50 -11.34 -8.56
C ARG A 290 -13.94 -12.75 -8.70
N ARG A 291 -12.60 -12.89 -8.76
CA ARG A 291 -11.91 -14.20 -8.81
C ARG A 291 -12.19 -15.02 -7.55
N TRP A 292 -12.14 -14.40 -6.37
CA TRP A 292 -12.42 -15.06 -5.10
C TRP A 292 -13.89 -15.51 -4.98
N SER A 293 -14.85 -14.67 -5.39
CA SER A 293 -16.27 -15.02 -5.47
C SER A 293 -16.59 -16.07 -6.53
N SER A 294 -15.71 -16.28 -7.51
CA SER A 294 -15.82 -17.35 -8.50
C SER A 294 -15.15 -18.65 -8.05
N MET A 295 -14.24 -18.59 -7.06
CA MET A 295 -13.50 -19.75 -6.52
C MET A 295 -14.21 -20.42 -5.33
N LYS A 296 -15.09 -19.70 -4.63
CA LYS A 296 -15.95 -20.27 -3.58
C LYS A 296 -17.40 -20.04 -3.96
N ASP A 297 -18.10 -21.10 -4.38
CA ASP A 297 -19.50 -21.06 -4.83
C ASP A 297 -20.51 -20.59 -3.77
N ASP A 298 -20.07 -20.31 -2.55
CA ASP A 298 -20.92 -19.91 -1.42
C ASP A 298 -21.24 -18.40 -1.34
N PHE A 299 -20.53 -17.55 -2.09
CA PHE A 299 -20.62 -16.08 -1.93
C PHE A 299 -20.90 -15.34 -3.25
N ALA A 300 -21.57 -14.19 -3.14
CA ALA A 300 -21.87 -13.26 -4.21
C ALA A 300 -21.66 -11.81 -3.76
N LEU A 301 -21.47 -10.92 -4.74
CA LEU A 301 -21.25 -9.49 -4.51
C LEU A 301 -22.52 -8.71 -4.78
N ALA A 302 -23.09 -8.12 -3.72
CA ALA A 302 -24.16 -7.16 -3.84
C ALA A 302 -23.58 -5.76 -4.06
N LYS A 303 -23.90 -5.12 -5.19
CA LYS A 303 -23.33 -3.83 -5.61
C LYS A 303 -24.16 -2.69 -5.05
N LYS A 304 -23.51 -1.72 -4.40
CA LYS A 304 -24.23 -0.58 -3.79
C LYS A 304 -24.45 0.52 -4.81
N ILE A 305 -25.66 1.06 -4.82
CA ILE A 305 -26.05 2.18 -5.66
C ILE A 305 -26.84 3.19 -4.83
N ASP A 306 -26.66 4.47 -5.09
CA ASP A 306 -27.33 5.51 -4.31
C ASP A 306 -28.83 5.57 -4.63
N ASN A 307 -29.22 5.42 -5.91
CA ASN A 307 -30.61 5.40 -6.37
C ASN A 307 -30.78 4.67 -7.71
N LEU A 308 -32.02 4.56 -8.19
CA LEU A 308 -32.38 3.88 -9.45
C LEU A 308 -32.59 4.85 -10.63
N SER A 309 -32.02 6.05 -10.60
CA SER A 309 -31.99 6.93 -11.77
C SER A 309 -31.10 6.35 -12.88
N TRP A 310 -31.39 6.66 -14.14
CA TRP A 310 -30.61 6.17 -15.28
C TRP A 310 -29.13 6.56 -15.20
N LYS A 311 -28.86 7.83 -14.83
CA LYS A 311 -27.50 8.35 -14.68
C LYS A 311 -26.69 7.60 -13.63
N GLU A 312 -27.33 7.26 -12.50
CA GLU A 312 -26.67 6.51 -11.44
C GLU A 312 -26.43 5.06 -11.85
N PHE A 313 -27.44 4.41 -12.44
CA PHE A 313 -27.33 3.03 -12.91
C PHE A 313 -26.25 2.86 -13.98
N GLU A 314 -26.16 3.77 -14.95
CA GLU A 314 -25.12 3.71 -15.98
C GLU A 314 -23.72 3.91 -15.39
N ARG A 315 -23.56 4.83 -14.43
CA ARG A 315 -22.30 5.05 -13.72
C ARG A 315 -21.89 3.79 -12.94
N ALA A 316 -22.82 3.23 -12.16
CA ALA A 316 -22.60 2.02 -11.39
C ALA A 316 -22.29 0.82 -12.31
N ARG A 317 -22.98 0.70 -13.45
CA ARG A 317 -22.71 -0.35 -14.45
C ARG A 317 -21.29 -0.25 -15.01
N LYS A 318 -20.83 0.94 -15.40
CA LYS A 318 -19.46 1.15 -15.92
C LYS A 318 -18.39 0.94 -14.85
N LYS A 319 -18.69 1.29 -13.60
CA LYS A 319 -17.73 1.26 -12.49
C LYS A 319 -17.63 -0.10 -11.80
N LEU A 320 -18.77 -0.74 -11.55
CA LEU A 320 -18.90 -1.99 -10.79
C LEU A 320 -19.17 -3.21 -11.68
N GLY A 321 -19.26 -3.02 -12.99
CA GLY A 321 -19.46 -4.10 -13.97
C GLY A 321 -20.76 -4.87 -13.73
N ILE A 322 -21.90 -4.20 -13.68
CA ILE A 322 -23.21 -4.83 -13.39
C ILE A 322 -23.60 -5.80 -14.52
N THR A 323 -23.83 -7.05 -14.16
CA THR A 323 -24.12 -8.20 -15.04
C THR A 323 -25.44 -8.89 -14.69
N LYS A 324 -25.82 -9.89 -15.49
CA LYS A 324 -27.05 -10.67 -15.29
C LYS A 324 -27.01 -11.42 -13.94
N GLY A 325 -28.10 -11.37 -13.19
CA GLY A 325 -28.24 -12.09 -11.91
C GLY A 325 -27.58 -11.41 -10.70
N ASP A 326 -27.02 -10.20 -10.86
CA ASP A 326 -26.41 -9.47 -9.75
C ASP A 326 -27.45 -9.01 -8.72
N VAL A 327 -26.97 -8.73 -7.51
CA VAL A 327 -27.77 -8.08 -6.45
C VAL A 327 -27.36 -6.61 -6.36
N LEU A 328 -28.32 -5.69 -6.37
CA LEU A 328 -28.09 -4.25 -6.15
C LEU A 328 -28.65 -3.82 -4.80
N ILE A 329 -27.84 -3.22 -3.95
CA ILE A 329 -28.29 -2.59 -2.70
C ILE A 329 -28.54 -1.11 -2.99
N VAL A 330 -29.79 -0.68 -2.91
CA VAL A 330 -30.23 0.68 -3.23
C VAL A 330 -30.44 1.44 -1.93
N LYS A 331 -29.72 2.55 -1.73
CA LYS A 331 -29.88 3.39 -0.53
C LYS A 331 -31.18 4.19 -0.53
N ASP A 332 -31.47 4.85 -1.65
CA ASP A 332 -32.67 5.66 -1.85
C ASP A 332 -33.45 5.15 -3.06
N ALA A 333 -34.54 4.43 -2.79
CA ALA A 333 -35.43 3.91 -3.83
C ALA A 333 -36.50 4.91 -4.28
N SER A 334 -36.49 6.14 -3.78
CA SER A 334 -37.49 7.16 -4.14
C SER A 334 -37.27 7.70 -5.55
N LYS A 335 -36.01 7.69 -6.03
CA LYS A 335 -35.62 8.18 -7.36
C LYS A 335 -35.45 7.00 -8.32
N VAL A 336 -36.44 6.80 -9.20
CA VAL A 336 -36.52 5.64 -10.10
C VAL A 336 -36.78 6.10 -11.52
N SER A 337 -36.10 5.45 -12.48
CA SER A 337 -36.37 5.61 -13.91
C SER A 337 -36.93 4.32 -14.49
N GLY A 338 -38.00 4.39 -15.31
CA GLY A 338 -38.58 3.23 -15.98
C GLY A 338 -37.55 2.46 -16.82
N ARG A 339 -36.66 3.18 -17.53
CA ARG A 339 -35.56 2.59 -18.30
C ARG A 339 -34.59 1.76 -17.44
N THR A 340 -34.30 2.23 -16.22
CA THR A 340 -33.47 1.49 -15.27
C THR A 340 -34.16 0.19 -14.83
N LEU A 341 -35.46 0.25 -14.55
CA LEU A 341 -36.25 -0.92 -14.14
C LEU A 341 -36.33 -1.96 -15.24
N GLU A 342 -36.52 -1.56 -16.49
CA GLU A 342 -36.50 -2.47 -17.64
C GLU A 342 -35.17 -3.21 -17.78
N GLU A 343 -34.05 -2.49 -17.66
CA GLU A 343 -32.71 -3.10 -17.72
C GLU A 343 -32.47 -4.08 -16.56
N ILE A 344 -32.91 -3.71 -15.35
CA ILE A 344 -32.84 -4.58 -14.17
C ILE A 344 -33.67 -5.86 -14.37
N SER A 345 -34.88 -5.72 -14.91
CA SER A 345 -35.78 -6.85 -15.19
C SER A 345 -35.20 -7.77 -16.28
N LYS A 346 -34.78 -7.21 -17.42
CA LYS A 346 -34.14 -7.95 -18.53
C LYS A 346 -32.91 -8.75 -18.09
N LYS A 347 -32.14 -8.21 -17.15
CA LYS A 347 -30.93 -8.86 -16.61
C LYS A 347 -31.19 -9.70 -15.36
N SER A 348 -32.44 -9.90 -14.97
CA SER A 348 -32.81 -10.68 -13.78
C SER A 348 -32.05 -10.25 -12.52
N ILE A 349 -31.82 -8.95 -12.37
CA ILE A 349 -31.09 -8.35 -11.25
C ILE A 349 -32.02 -8.27 -10.03
N ILE A 350 -31.51 -8.64 -8.87
CA ILE A 350 -32.23 -8.59 -7.59
C ILE A 350 -31.98 -7.23 -6.94
N VAL A 351 -33.04 -6.54 -6.52
CA VAL A 351 -32.94 -5.21 -5.90
C VAL A 351 -33.18 -5.31 -4.39
N ALA A 352 -32.17 -5.01 -3.60
CA ALA A 352 -32.23 -4.99 -2.16
C ALA A 352 -32.51 -3.58 -1.65
N VAL A 353 -33.59 -3.41 -0.87
CA VAL A 353 -34.07 -2.11 -0.38
C VAL A 353 -34.46 -2.16 1.08
N ALA A 354 -34.44 -1.00 1.73
CA ALA A 354 -35.05 -0.81 3.05
C ALA A 354 -36.58 -1.04 3.00
N GLY A 355 -37.17 -1.44 4.13
CA GLY A 355 -38.53 -1.99 4.21
C GLY A 355 -39.61 -1.12 3.54
N ASP A 356 -39.57 0.20 3.73
CA ASP A 356 -40.59 1.11 3.21
C ASP A 356 -40.50 1.32 1.69
N SER A 357 -39.28 1.23 1.16
CA SER A 357 -38.98 1.33 -0.28
C SER A 357 -39.43 0.12 -1.09
N LYS A 358 -39.75 -1.01 -0.44
CA LYS A 358 -40.19 -2.25 -1.10
C LYS A 358 -41.53 -2.09 -1.82
N LYS A 359 -42.46 -1.34 -1.24
CA LYS A 359 -43.82 -1.12 -1.79
C LYS A 359 -43.82 -0.27 -3.07
N MET A 360 -42.83 0.62 -3.23
CA MET A 360 -42.73 1.50 -4.41
C MET A 360 -42.21 0.78 -5.65
N LEU A 361 -41.45 -0.30 -5.46
CA LEU A 361 -40.81 -1.07 -6.54
C LEU A 361 -41.49 -2.43 -6.78
N SER A 362 -42.39 -2.83 -5.89
CA SER A 362 -43.10 -4.11 -5.97
C SER A 362 -43.98 -4.16 -7.23
N GLY A 363 -43.60 -5.01 -8.18
CA GLY A 363 -44.32 -5.24 -9.43
C GLY A 363 -43.45 -5.13 -10.67
N SER A 364 -42.47 -4.23 -10.67
CA SER A 364 -41.59 -3.99 -11.83
C SER A 364 -40.31 -4.82 -11.80
N VAL A 365 -39.79 -5.11 -10.60
CA VAL A 365 -38.52 -5.84 -10.40
C VAL A 365 -38.64 -6.77 -9.19
N LEU A 366 -37.72 -7.73 -9.06
CA LEU A 366 -37.61 -8.59 -7.89
C LEU A 366 -36.90 -7.81 -6.77
N THR A 367 -37.63 -7.53 -5.69
CA THR A 367 -37.10 -6.80 -4.53
C THR A 367 -36.95 -7.72 -3.32
N VAL A 368 -35.85 -7.59 -2.60
CA VAL A 368 -35.60 -8.27 -1.33
C VAL A 368 -35.33 -7.27 -0.20
N PRO A 369 -35.66 -7.58 1.06
CA PRO A 369 -35.30 -6.72 2.18
C PRO A 369 -33.77 -6.65 2.33
N GLU A 370 -33.17 -5.46 2.36
CA GLU A 370 -31.72 -5.32 2.50
C GLU A 370 -31.20 -6.01 3.77
N LYS A 371 -31.95 -5.91 4.87
CA LYS A 371 -31.62 -6.55 6.15
C LYS A 371 -31.50 -8.08 6.05
N SER A 372 -32.20 -8.71 5.09
CA SER A 372 -32.21 -10.18 4.95
C SER A 372 -30.92 -10.73 4.33
N LEU A 373 -30.15 -9.89 3.63
CA LEU A 373 -28.88 -10.30 3.01
C LEU A 373 -27.78 -10.49 4.05
N GLY A 374 -27.67 -9.56 5.02
CA GLY A 374 -26.52 -9.47 5.93
C GLY A 374 -25.18 -9.45 5.16
N GLY A 375 -24.11 -9.95 5.78
CA GLY A 375 -22.81 -10.09 5.14
C GLY A 375 -21.80 -9.00 5.55
N ILE A 376 -20.67 -8.94 4.82
CA ILE A 376 -19.57 -8.02 5.12
C ILE A 376 -19.67 -6.80 4.23
N ASP A 377 -19.75 -5.63 4.86
CA ASP A 377 -19.97 -4.37 4.17
C ASP A 377 -18.67 -3.72 3.73
N LEU A 378 -18.56 -3.40 2.44
CA LEU A 378 -17.46 -2.61 1.87
C LEU A 378 -18.03 -1.31 1.28
N LYS A 379 -17.13 -0.40 0.89
CA LYS A 379 -17.53 0.95 0.42
C LYS A 379 -18.51 0.92 -0.76
N GLU A 380 -18.26 0.06 -1.74
CA GLU A 380 -19.03 0.02 -3.00
C GLU A 380 -19.78 -1.29 -3.22
N VAL A 381 -19.49 -2.32 -2.43
CA VAL A 381 -20.09 -3.65 -2.53
C VAL A 381 -20.32 -4.23 -1.14
N ARG A 382 -21.19 -5.23 -1.03
CA ARG A 382 -21.37 -6.06 0.16
C ARG A 382 -21.17 -7.52 -0.24
N ILE A 383 -20.37 -8.24 0.53
CA ILE A 383 -20.15 -9.67 0.32
C ILE A 383 -21.28 -10.41 1.03
N VAL A 384 -22.08 -11.14 0.27
CA VAL A 384 -23.29 -11.81 0.77
C VAL A 384 -23.20 -13.31 0.42
N SER A 385 -23.71 -14.17 1.30
CA SER A 385 -23.82 -15.60 1.00
C SER A 385 -24.92 -15.85 -0.05
N ARG A 386 -24.65 -16.69 -1.06
CA ARG A 386 -25.65 -17.07 -2.07
C ARG A 386 -26.90 -17.70 -1.45
N LYS A 387 -26.74 -18.55 -0.43
CA LYS A 387 -27.85 -19.15 0.32
C LYS A 387 -28.80 -18.11 0.92
N ARG A 388 -28.26 -16.97 1.40
CA ARG A 388 -29.08 -15.88 1.94
C ARG A 388 -29.81 -15.11 0.84
N ILE A 389 -29.17 -14.92 -0.31
CA ILE A 389 -29.80 -14.30 -1.48
C ILE A 389 -30.95 -15.16 -1.98
N GLU A 390 -30.75 -16.48 -2.08
CA GLU A 390 -31.78 -17.43 -2.50
C GLU A 390 -32.94 -17.46 -1.52
N LYS A 391 -32.68 -17.60 -0.22
CA LYS A 391 -33.72 -17.55 0.81
C LYS A 391 -34.52 -16.24 0.78
N ALA A 392 -33.85 -15.10 0.61
CA ALA A 392 -34.51 -13.81 0.51
C ALA A 392 -35.35 -13.67 -0.78
N ARG A 393 -34.86 -14.25 -1.88
CA ARG A 393 -35.55 -14.29 -3.17
C ARG A 393 -36.80 -15.16 -3.10
N GLU A 394 -36.71 -16.36 -2.54
CA GLU A 394 -37.84 -17.27 -2.35
C GLU A 394 -38.94 -16.64 -1.50
N ALA A 395 -38.58 -16.11 -0.32
CA ALA A 395 -39.52 -15.42 0.55
C ALA A 395 -40.24 -14.25 -0.16
N SER A 396 -39.52 -13.50 -1.00
CA SER A 396 -40.10 -12.39 -1.76
C SER A 396 -40.96 -12.84 -2.94
N LEU A 397 -40.71 -14.02 -3.52
CA LEU A 397 -41.53 -14.60 -4.57
C LEU A 397 -42.83 -15.17 -3.99
N ASP A 398 -42.77 -15.83 -2.84
CA ASP A 398 -43.95 -16.39 -2.19
C ASP A 398 -44.90 -15.29 -1.68
N GLU A 399 -44.36 -14.20 -1.15
CA GLU A 399 -45.14 -13.01 -0.80
C GLU A 399 -45.85 -12.39 -2.02
N LYS A 400 -45.18 -12.35 -3.19
CA LYS A 400 -45.80 -11.90 -4.45
C LYS A 400 -46.90 -12.85 -4.92
N LYS A 401 -46.72 -14.17 -4.80
CA LYS A 401 -47.77 -15.16 -5.12
C LYS A 401 -49.00 -14.97 -4.23
N LEU A 402 -48.79 -14.84 -2.92
CA LEU A 402 -49.85 -14.58 -1.94
C LEU A 402 -50.60 -13.28 -2.23
N ALA A 403 -49.87 -12.19 -2.51
CA ALA A 403 -50.48 -10.91 -2.87
C ALA A 403 -51.35 -10.99 -4.15
N ARG A 404 -50.90 -11.76 -5.16
CA ARG A 404 -51.67 -11.98 -6.39
C ARG A 404 -52.97 -12.77 -6.11
N ILE A 405 -52.88 -13.85 -5.34
CA ILE A 405 -54.05 -14.67 -4.94
C ILE A 405 -55.07 -13.81 -4.18
N ILE A 406 -54.62 -12.99 -3.23
CA ILE A 406 -55.50 -12.08 -2.48
C ILE A 406 -56.15 -11.04 -3.39
N SER A 407 -55.41 -10.49 -4.35
CA SER A 407 -55.95 -9.53 -5.33
C SER A 407 -57.01 -10.16 -6.24
N ASP A 408 -56.74 -11.36 -6.74
CA ASP A 408 -57.69 -12.10 -7.59
C ASP A 408 -58.96 -12.48 -6.81
N TYR A 409 -58.83 -12.88 -5.54
CA TYR A 409 -59.96 -13.14 -4.64
C TYR A 409 -60.78 -11.87 -4.36
N LYS A 410 -60.13 -10.73 -4.09
CA LYS A 410 -60.81 -9.44 -3.91
C LYS A 410 -61.54 -8.97 -5.16
N ARG A 411 -60.98 -9.21 -6.36
CA ARG A 411 -61.63 -8.86 -7.63
C ARG A 411 -62.88 -9.71 -7.82
N LYS A 412 -62.78 -11.03 -7.68
CA LYS A 412 -63.94 -11.95 -7.78
C LYS A 412 -65.05 -11.57 -6.80
N ARG A 413 -64.70 -11.25 -5.55
CA ARG A 413 -65.69 -10.83 -4.54
C ARG A 413 -66.33 -9.47 -4.84
N LYS A 414 -65.63 -8.55 -5.51
CA LYS A 414 -66.22 -7.27 -5.97
C LYS A 414 -67.16 -7.49 -7.16
N GLU A 415 -66.82 -8.40 -8.06
CA GLU A 415 -67.67 -8.80 -9.19
C GLU A 415 -68.94 -9.50 -8.69
N GLU A 416 -68.85 -10.35 -7.66
CA GLU A 416 -70.01 -11.01 -7.00
C GLU A 416 -70.92 -10.06 -6.20
N VAL A 417 -70.41 -8.91 -5.74
CA VAL A 417 -71.18 -7.92 -4.96
C VAL A 417 -71.74 -6.80 -5.85
N SER A 418 -71.25 -6.68 -7.09
CA SER A 418 -71.72 -5.69 -8.08
C SER A 418 -72.63 -6.28 -9.16
N ALA A 419 -72.87 -7.60 -9.10
CA ALA A 419 -73.90 -8.32 -9.84
C ALA A 419 -75.06 -8.62 -8.89
#